data_AF-H5ZVL2-F1
#
_entry.id   AF-H5ZVL2-F1
#
_cell.length_a   1.000
_cell.length_b   1.000
_cell.length_c   1.000
_cell.angle_alpha   90.00
_cell.angle_beta   90.00
_cell.angle_gamma   90.00
#
_symmetry.space_group_name_H-M   'P 1'
#
loop_
_entity.id
_entity.type
_entity.pdbx_description
1 polymer ?
#
loop_
_entity_poly.entity_id
_entity_poly.type
_entity_poly.pdbx_seq_one_letter_code
_entity_poly.pdbx_strand_id
1 'polypeptide(L)' 'ILVKKNGTCAIADLGLAVRHESITDTIDIAPNQRVG' A
#
# COMPACT_ATOMS: atom_id res chain seq x y z
N ILE A 1 -6.55 6.54 6.10
CA ILE A 1 -7.59 5.72 6.79
C ILE A 1 -8.95 6.33 6.48
N LEU A 2 -9.94 5.54 6.12
CA LEU A 2 -11.31 5.96 5.83
C LEU A 2 -12.28 5.32 6.83
N VAL A 3 -13.38 6.00 7.16
CA VAL A 3 -14.45 5.47 8.02
C VAL A 3 -15.70 5.27 7.17
N LYS A 4 -16.23 4.04 7.17
CA LYS A 4 -17.44 3.66 6.42
C LYS A 4 -18.70 4.04 7.21
N LYS A 5 -19.84 4.13 6.51
CA LYS A 5 -21.16 4.43 7.11
C LYS A 5 -21.58 3.45 8.21
N ASN A 6 -21.11 2.21 8.17
CA ASN A 6 -21.36 1.19 9.19
C ASN A 6 -20.39 1.25 10.39
N GLY A 7 -19.59 2.31 10.52
CA GLY A 7 -18.63 2.50 11.61
C GLY A 7 -17.33 1.70 11.48
N THR A 8 -17.17 0.89 10.43
CA THR A 8 -15.91 0.15 10.20
C THR A 8 -14.88 1.02 9.48
N CYS A 9 -13.59 0.80 9.75
CA CYS A 9 -12.50 1.51 9.09
C CYS A 9 -11.99 0.74 7.86
N ALA A 10 -11.41 1.47 6.90
CA ALA A 10 -10.64 0.93 5.79
C ALA A 10 -9.30 1.65 5.68
N ILE A 11 -8.24 0.91 5.31
CA ILE A 11 -6.95 1.51 4.96
C ILE A 11 -7.06 2.07 3.55
N ALA A 12 -6.53 3.27 3.34
CA ALA A 12 -6.50 3.96 2.05
C ALA A 12 -5.08 4.50 1.80
N ASP A 13 -4.85 5.01 0.59
CA ASP A 13 -3.56 5.55 0.14
C ASP A 13 -2.41 4.53 0.17
N LEU A 14 -2.66 3.34 -0.37
CA LEU A 14 -1.63 2.32 -0.61
C LEU A 14 -0.75 2.63 -1.84
N GLY A 15 -0.84 3.85 -2.40
CA GLY A 15 -0.16 4.23 -3.64
C GLY A 15 1.36 4.23 -3.53
N LEU A 16 1.92 4.30 -2.33
CA LEU A 16 3.36 4.18 -2.04
C LEU A 16 3.73 2.83 -1.38
N ALA A 17 2.79 1.90 -1.27
CA ALA A 17 3.07 0.59 -0.68
C ALA A 17 3.98 -0.25 -1.60
N VAL A 18 4.81 -1.09 -0.98
CA VAL A 18 5.69 -2.04 -1.67
C VAL A 18 5.28 -3.46 -1.33
N ARG A 19 5.56 -4.40 -2.24
CA ARG A 19 5.32 -5.82 -2.01
C ARG A 19 6.65 -6.52 -1.69
N HIS A 20 6.67 -7.35 -0.67
CA HIS A 20 7.81 -8.22 -0.36
C HIS A 20 7.57 -9.62 -0.90
N GLU A 21 8.59 -10.19 -1.56
CA GLU A 21 8.63 -11.59 -1.99
C GLU A 21 9.54 -12.37 -1.04
N SER A 22 8.93 -13.15 -0.15
CA SER A 22 9.65 -13.85 0.92
C SER A 22 10.54 -15.00 0.45
N ILE A 23 10.28 -15.58 -0.73
CA ILE A 23 11.08 -16.68 -1.29
C ILE A 23 12.45 -16.17 -1.74
N THR A 24 12.50 -14.96 -2.30
CA THR A 24 13.72 -14.35 -2.84
C THR A 24 14.29 -13.27 -1.92
N ASP A 25 13.57 -12.95 -0.85
CA ASP A 25 13.81 -11.81 0.05
C ASP A 25 13.96 -10.48 -0.69
N THR A 26 13.15 -10.28 -1.73
CA THR A 26 13.18 -9.07 -2.56
C THR A 26 11.96 -8.19 -2.36
N ILE A 27 12.14 -6.90 -2.62
CA ILE A 27 11.07 -5.90 -2.57
C ILE A 27 10.73 -5.49 -4.00
N ASP A 28 9.47 -5.64 -4.36
CA ASP A 28 8.90 -5.17 -5.61
C ASP A 28 8.42 -3.72 -5.43
N ILE A 29 9.18 -2.80 -6.01
CA ILE A 29 8.90 -1.37 -6.01
C ILE A 29 8.31 -1.03 -7.38
N ALA A 30 6.99 -0.80 -7.43
CA ALA A 30 6.37 -0.31 -8.65
C ALA A 30 6.98 1.05 -9.04
N PRO A 31 7.31 1.29 -10.31
CA PRO A 31 7.89 2.54 -10.76
C PRO A 31 6.89 3.68 -10.56
N ASN A 32 7.10 4.48 -9.53
CA ASN A 32 6.18 5.53 -9.11
C ASN A 32 6.76 6.90 -9.46
N GLN A 33 6.11 7.65 -10.35
CA GLN A 33 6.53 9.02 -10.71
C GLN A 33 6.16 10.08 -9.66
N ARG A 34 5.35 9.70 -8.66
CA ARG A 34 4.94 10.62 -7.60
C ARG A 34 5.95 10.53 -6.45
N VAL A 35 6.96 11.37 -6.52
CA VAL A 35 7.75 11.76 -5.33
C VAL A 35 6.82 12.57 -4.42
N GLY A 36 6.72 12.15 -3.15
CA GLY A 36 5.92 12.83 -2.13
C GLY A 36 6.54 14.16 -1.71
#